data_AF-A0A4S3LMD1-F1
#
_entry.id   AF-A0A4S3LMD1-F1
#
_cell.length_a   1.000
_cell.length_b   1.000
_cell.length_c   1.000
_cell.angle_alpha   90.00
_cell.angle_beta   90.00
_cell.angle_gamma   90.00
#
_symmetry.space_group_name_H-M   'P 1'
#
loop_
_entity.id
_entity.type
_entity.pdbx_description
1 polymer ?
#
loop_
_entity_poly.entity_id
_entity_poly.type
_entity_poly.pdbx_seq_one_letter_code
_entity_poly.pdbx_strand_id
1 'polypeptide(L)'
;MNSNLLSEDLQKYILNALSIFHPDSMTARQYFDWFGDCDEFTILANVEALIRKGLVDKQAIRTCDGERFLSLGHLKLESATDEQTV
;
A
#
# COMPACT_ATOMS: atom_id res chain seq x y z
N MET A 1 6.27 -0.33 -24.13
CA MET A 1 6.40 0.69 -23.06
C MET A 1 6.87 -0.04 -21.81
N ASN A 2 8.14 0.10 -21.44
CA ASN A 2 8.65 -0.41 -20.17
C ASN A 2 8.68 0.76 -19.18
N SER A 3 7.50 1.10 -18.67
CA SER A 3 7.40 1.96 -17.49
C SER A 3 7.78 1.05 -16.32
N ASN A 4 8.89 1.31 -15.64
CA ASN A 4 9.23 0.60 -14.42
C ASN A 4 8.11 0.83 -13.41
N LEU A 5 7.24 -0.16 -13.23
CA LEU A 5 6.10 -0.11 -12.30
C LEU A 5 6.57 0.02 -10.85
N LEU A 6 7.82 -0.33 -10.56
CA LEU A 6 8.43 -0.18 -9.24
C LEU A 6 9.29 1.07 -9.18
N SER A 7 9.05 1.90 -8.17
CA SER A 7 9.82 3.11 -7.86
C SER A 7 10.07 3.20 -6.37
N GLU A 8 11.34 3.31 -5.96
CA GLU A 8 11.68 3.48 -4.55
C GLU A 8 11.16 4.80 -3.99
N ASP A 9 11.13 5.86 -4.80
CA ASP A 9 10.62 7.17 -4.39
C ASP A 9 9.10 7.11 -4.16
N LEU A 10 8.37 6.40 -5.02
CA LEU A 10 6.95 6.16 -4.83
C LEU A 10 6.69 5.27 -3.60
N GLN A 11 7.51 4.25 -3.38
CA GLN A 11 7.42 3.42 -2.16
C GLN A 11 7.63 4.26 -0.90
N LYS A 12 8.64 5.13 -0.87
CA LYS A 12 8.87 6.06 0.25
C LYS A 12 7.71 7.02 0.43
N TYR A 13 7.17 7.56 -0.67
CA TYR A 13 6.00 8.44 -0.63
C TYR A 13 4.77 7.74 -0.05
N ILE A 14 4.48 6.51 -0.49
CA ILE A 14 3.40 5.68 0.06
C ILE A 14 3.60 5.46 1.56
N LEU A 15 4.79 5.03 1.99
CA LEU A 15 5.07 4.79 3.41
C LEU A 15 4.92 6.06 4.26
N ASN A 16 5.36 7.22 3.75
CA ASN A 16 5.18 8.51 4.43
C ASN A 16 3.72 8.92 4.53
N ALA A 17 2.91 8.68 3.49
CA ALA A 17 1.48 8.94 3.56
C ALA A 17 0.80 8.04 4.61
N LEU A 18 1.12 6.74 4.61
CA LEU A 18 0.53 5.79 5.56
C LEU A 18 0.97 6.03 7.01
N SER A 19 2.20 6.53 7.24
CA SER A 19 2.68 6.82 8.59
C SER A 19 1.91 7.96 9.27
N ILE A 20 1.37 8.91 8.50
CA ILE A 20 0.55 10.02 9.01
C ILE A 20 -0.75 9.51 9.63
N PHE A 21 -1.31 8.41 9.12
CA PHE A 21 -2.61 7.88 9.55
C PHE A 21 -2.49 6.65 10.45
N HIS A 22 -1.29 6.09 10.62
CA HIS A 22 -1.07 4.93 11.47
C HIS A 22 -1.51 5.19 12.93
N PRO A 23 -2.19 4.24 13.61
CA PRO A 23 -2.46 2.86 13.21
C PRO A 23 -3.68 2.64 12.32
N ASP A 24 -4.41 3.71 12.01
CA ASP A 24 -5.63 3.65 11.23
C ASP A 24 -5.34 3.53 9.73
N SER A 25 -6.34 3.03 8.99
CA SER A 25 -6.30 2.98 7.54
C SER A 25 -6.78 4.30 6.93
N MET A 26 -6.24 4.63 5.75
CA MET A 26 -6.70 5.80 5.01
C MET A 26 -8.16 5.65 4.57
N THR A 27 -8.91 6.74 4.65
CA THR A 27 -10.21 6.86 3.98
C THR A 27 -10.02 7.01 2.47
N ALA A 28 -11.06 6.71 1.68
CA ALA A 28 -11.04 6.93 0.24
C ALA A 28 -10.70 8.38 -0.15
N ARG A 29 -11.24 9.36 0.58
CA ARG A 29 -10.94 10.78 0.32
C ARG A 29 -9.46 11.09 0.51
N GLN A 30 -8.87 10.68 1.63
CA GLN A 30 -7.44 10.87 1.88
C GLN A 30 -6.59 10.16 0.85
N TYR A 31 -6.98 8.95 0.43
CA TYR A 31 -6.27 8.22 -0.62
C TYR A 31 -6.22 9.04 -1.92
N PHE A 32 -7.37 9.57 -2.37
CA PHE A 32 -7.42 10.41 -3.57
C PHE A 32 -6.66 11.73 -3.41
N ASP A 33 -6.68 12.34 -2.21
CA ASP A 33 -5.92 13.56 -1.94
C ASP A 33 -4.39 13.33 -2.07
N TRP A 34 -3.90 12.14 -1.72
CA TRP A 34 -2.47 11.80 -1.79
C TRP A 34 -2.02 11.21 -3.12
N PHE A 35 -2.88 10.41 -3.77
CA PHE A 35 -2.51 9.55 -4.89
C PHE A 35 -3.40 9.71 -6.13
N GLY A 36 -4.33 10.68 -6.15
CA GLY A 36 -5.29 10.85 -7.25
C GLY A 36 -4.66 11.11 -8.62
N ASP A 37 -3.44 11.64 -8.66
CA ASP A 37 -2.67 11.88 -9.89
C ASP A 37 -1.79 10.69 -10.31
N CYS A 38 -1.72 9.65 -9.49
CA CYS A 38 -0.91 8.46 -9.74
C CYS A 38 -1.74 7.36 -10.42
N ASP A 39 -1.12 6.68 -11.38
CA ASP A 39 -1.72 5.51 -12.02
C ASP A 39 -1.93 4.37 -11.01
N GLU A 40 -3.15 3.82 -10.97
CA GLU A 40 -3.56 2.83 -9.97
C GLU A 40 -2.73 1.53 -10.09
N PHE A 41 -2.40 1.09 -11.31
CA PHE A 41 -1.55 -0.10 -11.51
C PHE A 41 -0.14 0.12 -10.95
N THR A 42 0.40 1.32 -11.11
CA THR A 42 1.69 1.70 -10.55
C THR A 42 1.65 1.73 -9.02
N ILE A 43 0.60 2.29 -8.41
CA ILE A 43 0.44 2.25 -6.94
C ILE A 43 0.32 0.80 -6.47
N LEU A 44 -0.52 -0.02 -7.12
CA LEU A 44 -0.76 -1.40 -6.75
C LEU A 44 0.53 -2.23 -6.79
N ALA A 45 1.35 -2.06 -7.83
CA ALA A 45 2.65 -2.74 -7.93
C ALA A 45 3.62 -2.35 -6.80
N ASN A 46 3.65 -1.07 -6.41
CA ASN A 46 4.51 -0.60 -5.32
C ASN A 46 4.00 -1.03 -3.94
N VAL A 47 2.69 -0.99 -3.71
CA VAL A 47 2.06 -1.51 -2.49
C VAL A 47 2.33 -3.01 -2.36
N GLU A 48 2.23 -3.77 -3.45
CA GLU A 48 2.57 -5.19 -3.44
C GLU A 48 4.03 -5.44 -3.03
N ALA A 49 4.96 -4.64 -3.56
CA ALA A 49 6.36 -4.72 -3.17
C ALA A 49 6.57 -4.40 -1.68
N LEU A 50 5.83 -3.45 -1.12
CA LEU A 50 5.88 -3.09 0.30
C LEU A 50 5.27 -4.17 1.21
N ILE A 51 4.20 -4.83 0.77
CA ILE A 51 3.63 -6.00 1.46
C ILE A 51 4.67 -7.12 1.56
N ARG A 52 5.36 -7.42 0.45
CA ARG A 52 6.42 -8.46 0.44
C ARG A 52 7.60 -8.13 1.35
N LYS A 53 7.82 -6.85 1.67
CA LYS A 53 8.81 -6.36 2.63
C LYS A 53 8.29 -6.35 4.08
N GLY A 54 7.03 -6.69 4.32
CA GLY A 54 6.40 -6.65 5.65
C GLY A 54 6.16 -5.22 6.16
N LEU A 55 6.09 -4.23 5.28
CA LEU A 55 5.94 -2.81 5.67
C LEU A 55 4.48 -2.33 5.60
N VAL A 56 3.64 -3.02 4.84
CA VAL A 56 2.21 -2.71 4.64
C VAL A 56 1.41 -3.98 4.91
N ASP A 57 0.23 -3.83 5.53
CA ASP A 57 -0.69 -4.94 5.84
C ASP A 57 -0.92 -5.81 4.60
N LYS A 58 -0.68 -7.13 4.75
CA LYS A 58 -0.85 -8.11 3.67
C LYS A 58 -2.23 -8.14 3.03
N GLN A 59 -3.25 -7.62 3.71
CA GLN A 59 -4.63 -7.52 3.20
C GLN A 59 -4.89 -6.24 2.40
N ALA A 60 -3.90 -5.34 2.25
CA ALA A 60 -4.03 -4.11 1.48
C ALA A 60 -4.26 -4.35 -0.02
N ILE A 61 -3.98 -5.55 -0.53
CA ILE A 61 -4.36 -5.97 -1.89
C ILE A 61 -5.28 -7.18 -1.82
N ARG A 62 -6.40 -7.11 -2.52
CA ARG A 62 -7.36 -8.21 -2.68
C ARG A 62 -7.48 -8.59 -4.15
N THR A 63 -7.96 -9.81 -4.40
CA THR A 63 -8.25 -10.32 -5.73
C THR A 63 -9.72 -10.74 -5.80
N CYS A 64 -10.46 -10.22 -6.77
CA CYS A 64 -11.83 -10.65 -7.10
C CYS A 64 -11.91 -10.90 -8.60
N ASP A 65 -12.47 -12.04 -9.00
CA ASP A 65 -12.64 -12.44 -10.41
C ASP A 65 -11.36 -12.34 -11.27
N GLY A 66 -10.20 -12.55 -10.64
CA GLY A 66 -8.89 -12.47 -11.30
C GLY A 66 -8.29 -11.06 -11.38
N GLU A 67 -9.04 -10.04 -11.00
CA GLU A 67 -8.58 -8.65 -10.93
C GLU A 67 -8.10 -8.30 -9.53
N ARG A 68 -7.01 -7.53 -9.46
CA ARG A 68 -6.39 -7.09 -8.21
C ARG A 68 -6.73 -5.63 -7.95
N PHE A 69 -7.05 -5.31 -6.71
CA PHE A 69 -7.37 -3.95 -6.30
C PHE A 69 -6.89 -3.65 -4.88
N LEU A 70 -6.74 -2.35 -4.58
CA LEU A 70 -6.37 -1.88 -3.26
C LEU A 70 -7.58 -1.94 -2.32
N SER A 71 -7.38 -2.60 -1.18
CA SER A 71 -8.35 -2.65 -0.09
C SER A 71 -8.04 -1.53 0.90
N LEU A 72 -8.62 -0.35 0.70
CA LEU A 72 -8.29 0.86 1.48
C LEU A 72 -8.45 0.68 3.00
N GLY A 73 -9.44 -0.09 3.46
CA GLY A 73 -9.61 -0.42 4.89
C GLY A 73 -8.51 -1.29 5.49
N HIS A 74 -7.55 -1.74 4.67
CA HIS A 74 -6.34 -2.44 5.07
C HIS A 74 -5.08 -1.73 4.53
N LEU A 75 -5.20 -0.61 3.83
CA LEU A 75 -4.05 0.15 3.36
C LEU A 75 -3.49 0.97 4.53
N LYS A 76 -2.59 0.34 5.28
CA LYS A 76 -1.91 0.89 6.45
C LYS A 76 -0.55 0.23 6.62
N LEU A 77 0.32 0.85 7.41
CA LEU A 77 1.57 0.21 7.82
C LEU A 77 1.27 -1.07 8.61
N GLU A 78 2.07 -2.09 8.38
CA GLU A 78 2.06 -3.29 9.22
C GLU A 78 2.38 -2.86 10.66
N SER A 79 1.55 -3.25 11.63
CA SER A 79 1.92 -3.05 13.03
C SER A 79 3.16 -3.90 13.29
N ALA A 80 4.17 -3.33 13.95
CA ALA A 80 5.28 -4.11 14.50
C ALA A 80 4.69 -5.09 15.51
N THR A 81 4.24 -6.23 15.01
CA THR A 81 3.78 -7.34 15.83
C THR A 81 5.06 -8.07 16.14
N ASP A 82 5.56 -7.88 17.35
CA ASP A 82 6.71 -8.60 17.91
C ASP A 82 6.65 -10.06 17.45
N GLU A 83 7.67 -10.51 16.71
CA GLU A 83 7.98 -11.92 16.61
C GLU A 83 8.42 -12.39 18.00
N GLN A 84 7.45 -12.66 18.87
CA GLN A 84 7.60 -13.61 19.96
C GLN A 84 6.61 -14.75 19.74
N THR A 85 7.14 -15.97 19.85
CA THR A 85 6.48 -17.29 19.84
C THR A 85 5.98 -17.77 18.48
N VAL A 86 6.46 -18.90 17.92
CA VAL A 86 6.80 -20.20 18.52
C VAL A 86 8.02 -20.84 17.85
#